data_AF-A0A378WKM9-F1
#
_entry.id   AF-A0A378WKM9-F1
#
_cell.length_a   1.000
_cell.length_b   1.000
_cell.length_c   1.000
_cell.angle_alpha   90.00
_cell.angle_beta   90.00
_cell.angle_gamma   90.00
#
_symmetry.space_group_name_H-M   'P 1'
#
loop_
_entity.id
_entity.type
_entity.pdbx_description
1 polymer ?
#
loop_
_entity_poly.entity_id
_entity_poly.type
_entity_poly.pdbx_seq_one_letter_code
_entity_poly.pdbx_strand_id
1 'polypeptide(L)'
;MPPLPQLLRDKRFWAFVLVALVIALVVYLLFRLAAAPTAPPHPTQPHSPPPPEHPHVRPPDVGEGSDSIFQRLPPWLAYGGLQALIFAAVVVWWRGRRRGAVVGEPRPVQVAAGELLAGQAALYRRSKDRDHVAATLRAATLRRIRRRVNVPADAAPEQVSAVIGARTGIDPGRVAATFYGPVADDPALEHVAAQLDWIESEIG
;
A
#
# COMPACT_ATOMS: atom_id res chain seq x y z
N MET A 1 -7.54 19.91 -39.56
CA MET A 1 -7.01 20.09 -38.20
C MET A 1 -6.33 18.79 -37.79
N PRO A 2 -5.02 18.77 -37.47
CA PRO A 2 -4.33 17.54 -37.10
C PRO A 2 -4.93 16.95 -35.80
N PRO A 3 -5.08 15.63 -35.68
CA PRO A 3 -5.63 15.00 -34.49
C PRO A 3 -4.68 15.25 -33.31
N LEU A 4 -5.22 15.85 -32.24
CA LEU A 4 -4.48 16.09 -31.00
C LEU A 4 -3.90 14.75 -30.47
N PRO A 5 -2.62 14.73 -30.04
CA PRO A 5 -1.97 13.52 -29.57
C PRO A 5 -2.72 12.94 -28.36
N GLN A 6 -2.95 11.62 -28.37
CA GLN A 6 -3.79 10.91 -27.41
C GLN A 6 -3.38 11.10 -25.93
N LEU A 7 -2.13 11.53 -25.67
CA LEU A 7 -1.66 11.87 -24.32
C LEU A 7 -2.50 12.97 -23.64
N LEU A 8 -3.03 13.94 -24.39
CA LEU A 8 -3.76 15.08 -23.84
C LEU A 8 -5.19 14.73 -23.38
N ARG A 9 -5.71 13.56 -23.76
CA ARG A 9 -7.08 13.12 -23.42
C ARG A 9 -7.11 12.17 -22.21
N ASP A 10 -5.97 11.65 -21.75
CA ASP A 10 -5.90 10.80 -20.58
C ASP A 10 -5.99 11.63 -19.29
N LYS A 11 -7.06 11.41 -18.50
CA LYS A 11 -7.25 12.04 -17.18
C LYS A 11 -6.08 11.76 -16.23
N ARG A 12 -5.34 10.67 -16.44
CA ARG A 12 -4.20 10.26 -15.62
C ARG A 12 -2.94 11.05 -15.94
N PHE A 13 -2.74 11.43 -17.20
CA PHE A 13 -1.68 12.37 -17.59
C PHE A 13 -1.91 13.72 -16.90
N TRP A 14 -3.15 14.22 -16.98
CA TRP A 14 -3.53 15.44 -16.27
C TRP A 14 -3.43 15.32 -14.74
N ALA A 15 -3.67 14.15 -14.15
CA ALA A 15 -3.45 13.92 -12.72
C ALA A 15 -1.96 13.96 -12.34
N PHE A 16 -1.06 13.36 -13.14
CA PHE A 16 0.38 13.44 -12.92
C PHE A 16 0.90 14.87 -13.10
N VAL A 17 0.45 15.57 -14.15
CA VAL A 17 0.79 16.98 -14.38
C VAL A 17 0.27 17.85 -13.23
N LEU A 18 -0.94 17.60 -12.73
CA LEU A 18 -1.52 18.33 -11.60
C LEU A 18 -0.75 18.05 -10.31
N VAL A 19 -0.35 16.80 -10.04
CA VAL A 19 0.48 16.48 -8.86
C VAL A 19 1.86 17.11 -8.96
N ALA A 20 2.52 17.05 -10.12
CA ALA A 20 3.81 17.69 -10.35
C ALA A 20 3.71 19.21 -10.22
N LEU A 21 2.62 19.81 -10.72
CA LEU A 21 2.33 21.23 -10.61
C LEU A 21 2.02 21.63 -9.17
N VAL A 22 1.29 20.81 -8.40
CA VAL A 22 1.06 21.04 -6.97
C VAL A 22 2.37 20.95 -6.18
N ILE A 23 3.24 19.99 -6.49
CA ILE A 23 4.56 19.89 -5.87
C ILE A 23 5.40 21.13 -6.20
N ALA A 24 5.45 21.55 -7.47
CA ALA A 24 6.16 22.75 -7.89
C ALA A 24 5.56 24.02 -7.26
N LEU A 25 4.23 24.09 -7.13
CA LEU A 25 3.51 25.18 -6.47
C LEU A 25 3.83 25.23 -4.98
N VAL A 26 3.83 24.09 -4.29
CA VAL A 26 4.19 24.02 -2.85
C VAL A 26 5.63 24.46 -2.65
N VAL A 27 6.56 24.00 -3.49
CA VAL A 27 7.96 24.45 -3.47
C VAL A 27 8.06 25.96 -3.71
N TYR A 28 7.33 26.48 -4.69
CA TYR A 28 7.29 27.92 -4.98
C TYR A 28 6.67 28.74 -3.85
N LEU A 29 5.58 28.28 -3.25
CA LEU A 29 4.87 28.95 -2.17
C LEU A 29 5.72 29.01 -0.90
N LEU A 30 6.41 27.91 -0.58
CA LEU A 30 7.42 27.87 0.49
C LEU A 30 8.53 28.90 0.26
N PHE A 31 8.95 29.07 -0.98
CA PHE A 31 9.94 30.09 -1.36
C PHE A 31 9.39 31.53 -1.23
N ARG A 32 8.12 31.75 -1.58
CA ARG A 32 7.45 33.06 -1.51
C ARG A 32 7.12 33.50 -0.09
N LEU A 33 6.69 32.57 0.77
CA LEU A 33 6.38 32.82 2.18
C LEU A 33 7.65 33.11 3.01
N ALA A 34 8.84 32.85 2.46
CA ALA A 34 10.13 33.19 3.07
C ALA A 34 10.58 34.65 2.80
N ALA A 35 9.80 35.47 2.10
CA ALA A 35 10.10 36.90 1.92
C ALA A 35 9.47 37.74 3.04
N ALA A 36 10.31 38.41 3.84
CA ALA A 36 9.92 39.06 5.10
C ALA A 36 9.03 40.33 4.94
N PRO A 37 8.20 40.69 5.96
CA PRO A 37 7.29 41.84 5.91
C PRO A 37 8.02 43.18 6.12
N THR A 38 7.67 44.21 5.33
CA THR A 38 8.21 45.56 5.48
C THR A 38 7.62 46.29 6.69
N ALA A 39 8.51 46.88 7.50
CA ALA A 39 8.14 47.57 8.75
C ALA A 39 7.46 48.93 8.51
N PRO A 40 6.53 49.38 9.40
CA PRO A 40 5.87 50.67 9.26
C PRO A 40 6.79 51.85 9.65
N PRO A 41 6.61 53.05 9.07
CA PRO A 41 7.44 54.21 9.41
C PRO A 41 7.17 54.70 10.84
N HIS A 42 8.26 54.96 11.58
CA HIS A 42 8.21 55.42 12.99
C HIS A 42 7.77 56.89 13.11
N PRO A 43 6.85 57.25 14.04
CA PRO A 43 6.56 58.64 14.38
C PRO A 43 7.68 59.25 15.22
N THR A 44 8.04 60.50 14.95
CA THR A 44 9.05 61.27 15.68
C THR A 44 8.61 61.57 17.11
N GLN A 45 9.31 61.02 18.12
CA GLN A 45 9.05 61.34 19.54
C GLN A 45 9.81 62.60 20.01
N PRO A 46 9.19 63.51 20.79
CA PRO A 46 9.87 64.66 21.39
C PRO A 46 10.68 64.31 22.64
N HIS A 47 11.92 64.86 22.69
CA HIS A 47 12.89 64.97 23.79
C HIS A 47 12.47 64.53 25.21
N SER A 48 13.03 63.39 25.65
CA SER A 48 13.06 62.93 27.04
C SER A 48 14.33 63.42 27.77
N PRO A 49 14.32 63.64 29.10
CA PRO A 49 15.50 64.07 29.86
C PRO A 49 16.61 62.99 29.88
N PRO A 50 17.89 63.36 30.08
CA PRO A 50 19.00 62.43 29.95
C PRO A 50 18.92 61.32 31.02
N PRO A 51 18.94 60.03 30.62
CA PRO A 51 18.94 58.92 31.57
C PRO A 51 20.22 58.88 32.41
N PRO A 52 20.18 58.35 33.64
CA PRO A 52 21.38 58.10 34.43
C PRO A 52 22.38 57.22 33.66
N GLU A 53 23.68 57.53 33.77
CA GLU A 53 24.76 56.80 33.11
C GLU A 53 24.89 55.38 33.68
N HIS A 54 24.08 54.47 33.15
CA HIS A 54 24.36 53.05 33.25
C HIS A 54 25.59 52.75 32.37
N PRO A 55 26.51 51.87 32.80
CA PRO A 55 27.52 51.33 31.89
C PRO A 55 26.81 50.92 30.61
N HIS A 56 27.28 51.42 29.46
CA HIS A 56 26.70 51.07 28.16
C HIS A 56 26.88 49.57 27.92
N VAL A 57 26.01 48.76 28.51
CA VAL A 57 25.83 47.36 28.14
C VAL A 57 25.18 47.44 26.77
N ARG A 58 26.02 47.39 25.72
CA ARG A 58 25.56 47.24 24.35
C ARG A 58 24.58 46.07 24.38
N PRO A 59 23.27 46.28 24.11
CA PRO A 59 22.36 45.15 24.00
C PRO A 59 22.99 44.19 22.99
N PRO A 60 22.94 42.87 23.23
CA PRO A 60 23.53 41.91 22.30
C PRO A 60 23.04 42.27 20.90
N ASP A 61 23.99 42.44 19.97
CA ASP A 61 23.71 42.78 18.58
C ASP A 61 23.01 41.59 17.93
N VAL A 62 21.70 41.47 18.20
CA VAL A 62 20.82 40.52 17.54
C VAL A 62 20.49 41.17 16.19
N GLY A 63 21.46 41.11 15.27
CA GLY A 63 21.32 41.66 13.93
C GLY A 63 20.05 41.15 13.25
N GLU A 64 19.44 41.98 12.40
CA GLU A 64 18.35 41.56 11.52
C GLU A 64 18.76 40.27 10.82
N GLY A 65 18.08 39.17 11.17
CA GLY A 65 18.37 37.85 10.62
C GLY A 65 17.94 37.76 9.16
N SER A 66 18.70 38.37 8.25
CA SER A 66 18.55 38.24 6.80
C SER A 66 18.99 36.86 6.29
N ASP A 67 19.63 36.05 7.15
CA ASP A 67 20.11 34.72 6.80
C ASP A 67 18.96 33.73 6.68
N SER A 68 18.81 33.17 5.48
CA SER A 68 17.83 32.13 5.17
C SER A 68 18.07 30.91 6.04
N ILE A 69 17.00 30.24 6.48
CA ILE A 69 17.07 29.07 7.38
C ILE A 69 18.02 27.99 6.80
N PHE A 70 18.09 27.88 5.47
CA PHE A 70 18.99 26.98 4.73
C PHE A 70 20.49 27.28 4.87
N GLN A 71 20.85 28.49 5.31
CA GLN A 71 22.23 28.93 5.55
C GLN A 71 22.72 28.47 6.93
N ARG A 72 21.79 28.21 7.86
CA ARG A 72 22.07 27.65 9.19
C ARG A 72 21.96 26.14 9.24
N LEU A 73 21.25 25.52 8.29
CA LEU A 73 21.17 24.07 8.21
C LEU A 73 22.51 23.50 7.71
N PRO A 74 23.01 22.41 8.33
CA PRO A 74 24.17 21.72 7.83
C PRO A 74 24.00 21.32 6.36
N PRO A 75 25.03 21.47 5.50
CA PRO A 75 24.92 21.19 4.06
C PRO A 75 24.37 19.79 3.76
N TRP A 76 24.67 18.80 4.61
CA TRP A 76 24.22 17.42 4.45
C TRP A 76 22.69 17.25 4.48
N LEU A 77 21.93 18.14 5.15
CA LEU A 77 20.47 18.10 5.11
C LEU A 77 19.92 18.44 3.73
N ALA A 78 20.53 19.43 3.05
CA ALA A 78 20.13 19.80 1.69
C ALA A 78 20.41 18.65 0.71
N TYR A 79 21.58 18.02 0.82
CA TYR A 79 21.93 16.83 0.03
C TYR A 79 21.00 15.64 0.34
N GLY A 80 20.67 15.42 1.62
CA GLY A 80 19.74 14.36 2.06
C GLY A 80 18.30 14.60 1.56
N GLY A 81 17.82 15.84 1.60
CA GLY A 81 16.52 16.23 1.07
C GLY A 81 16.41 16.01 -0.44
N LEU A 82 17.47 16.36 -1.18
CA LEU A 82 17.55 16.11 -2.62
C LEU A 82 17.55 14.61 -2.93
N GLN A 83 18.32 13.80 -2.18
CA GLN A 83 18.34 12.34 -2.33
C GLN A 83 16.98 11.70 -2.00
N ALA A 84 16.30 12.16 -0.94
CA ALA A 84 14.97 11.69 -0.57
C ALA A 84 13.92 12.03 -1.66
N LEU A 85 14.01 13.22 -2.25
CA LEU A 85 13.15 13.63 -3.37
C LEU A 85 13.38 12.75 -4.60
N ILE A 86 14.64 12.49 -4.97
CA ILE A 86 14.99 11.59 -6.08
C ILE A 86 14.46 10.16 -5.80
N PHE A 87 14.70 9.64 -4.59
CA PHE A 87 14.23 8.31 -4.19
C PHE A 87 12.70 8.20 -4.27
N ALA A 88 11.97 9.19 -3.74
CA ALA A 88 10.52 9.24 -3.82
C ALA A 88 10.03 9.27 -5.28
N ALA A 89 10.69 10.04 -6.16
CA ALA A 89 10.37 10.09 -7.58
C ALA A 89 10.58 8.73 -8.26
N VAL A 90 11.69 8.04 -7.96
CA VAL A 90 11.98 6.69 -8.47
C VAL A 90 10.94 5.69 -7.98
N VAL A 91 10.55 5.73 -6.69
CA VAL A 91 9.53 4.83 -6.13
C VAL A 91 8.17 5.07 -6.78
N VAL A 92 7.77 6.33 -6.95
CA VAL A 92 6.52 6.69 -7.64
C VAL A 92 6.57 6.26 -9.10
N TRP A 93 7.69 6.43 -9.80
CA TRP A 93 7.85 6.00 -11.18
C TRP A 93 7.82 4.47 -11.32
N TRP A 94 8.54 3.76 -10.46
CA TRP A 94 8.58 2.30 -10.43
C TRP A 94 7.22 1.69 -10.08
N ARG A 95 6.53 2.25 -9.08
CA ARG A 95 5.22 1.76 -8.63
C ARG A 95 4.06 2.26 -9.51
N GLY A 96 4.25 3.40 -10.17
CA GLY A 96 3.36 3.98 -11.17
C GLY A 96 3.46 3.30 -12.54
N ARG A 97 4.60 2.66 -12.86
CA ARG A 97 4.73 1.71 -13.98
C ARG A 97 3.88 0.48 -13.68
N ARG A 98 2.62 0.53 -14.12
CA ARG A 98 1.69 -0.61 -14.02
C ARG A 98 2.21 -1.80 -14.82
N ARG A 99 2.09 -3.01 -14.24
CA ARG A 99 2.17 -4.30 -14.96
C ARG A 99 0.90 -4.49 -15.79
N GLY A 100 0.82 -3.85 -16.95
CA GLY A 100 -0.25 -4.03 -17.94
C GLY A 100 -1.63 -3.52 -17.53
N ALA A 101 -2.40 -2.98 -18.47
CA ALA A 101 -3.84 -2.85 -18.30
C ALA A 101 -4.42 -4.27 -18.30
N VAL A 102 -5.30 -4.60 -17.34
CA VAL A 102 -6.21 -5.74 -17.51
C VAL A 102 -7.05 -5.35 -18.72
N VAL A 103 -6.75 -5.94 -19.87
CA VAL A 103 -7.44 -5.69 -21.13
C VAL A 103 -8.92 -5.94 -20.86
N GLY A 104 -9.69 -4.86 -20.88
CA GLY A 104 -11.13 -4.91 -20.79
C GLY A 104 -11.67 -5.35 -22.13
N GLU A 105 -11.45 -6.62 -22.48
CA GLU A 105 -12.20 -7.24 -23.54
C GLU A 105 -13.69 -7.09 -23.19
N PRO A 106 -14.56 -6.62 -24.09
CA PRO A 106 -15.99 -6.56 -23.84
C PRO A 106 -16.44 -7.97 -23.44
N ARG A 107 -16.78 -8.16 -22.17
CA ARG A 107 -17.20 -9.47 -21.64
C ARG A 107 -18.50 -9.82 -22.37
N PRO A 108 -18.47 -10.80 -23.30
CA PRO A 108 -19.53 -10.96 -24.30
C PRO A 108 -20.86 -11.38 -23.67
N VAL A 109 -20.84 -11.89 -22.43
CA VAL A 109 -22.03 -12.26 -21.66
C VAL A 109 -21.81 -11.96 -20.18
N GLN A 110 -22.79 -11.30 -19.55
CA GLN A 110 -22.90 -11.22 -18.09
C GLN A 110 -23.45 -12.56 -17.60
N VAL A 111 -22.56 -13.55 -17.44
CA VAL A 111 -22.91 -14.82 -16.80
C VAL A 111 -22.96 -14.63 -15.31
N ALA A 112 -23.98 -15.21 -14.66
CA ALA A 112 -24.03 -15.23 -13.21
C ALA A 112 -22.77 -15.92 -12.67
N ALA A 113 -22.19 -15.43 -11.57
CA ALA A 113 -20.97 -16.01 -11.01
C ALA A 113 -21.10 -17.53 -10.74
N GLY A 114 -22.32 -18.00 -10.44
CA GLY A 114 -22.63 -19.42 -10.28
C GLY A 114 -22.49 -20.25 -11.56
N GLU A 115 -22.80 -19.71 -12.73
CA GLU A 115 -22.72 -20.45 -14.00
C GLU A 115 -21.26 -20.72 -14.41
N LEU A 116 -20.36 -19.77 -14.16
CA LEU A 116 -18.92 -19.97 -14.39
C LEU A 116 -18.34 -21.05 -13.48
N LEU A 117 -18.72 -21.01 -12.19
CA LEU A 117 -18.28 -22.01 -11.23
C LEU A 117 -18.84 -23.40 -11.59
N ALA A 118 -20.10 -23.48 -12.01
CA ALA A 118 -20.70 -24.73 -12.47
C ALA A 118 -19.99 -25.27 -13.72
N GLY A 119 -19.69 -24.40 -14.70
CA GLY A 119 -18.95 -24.78 -15.90
C GLY A 119 -17.52 -25.26 -15.58
N GLN A 120 -16.82 -24.56 -14.69
CA GLN A 120 -15.48 -24.96 -14.24
C GLN A 120 -15.52 -26.29 -13.47
N ALA A 121 -16.51 -26.49 -12.60
CA ALA A 121 -16.70 -27.76 -11.90
C ALA A 121 -17.00 -28.90 -12.87
N ALA A 122 -17.81 -28.66 -13.92
CA ALA A 122 -18.07 -29.64 -14.96
C ALA A 122 -16.80 -30.01 -15.74
N LEU A 123 -15.93 -29.03 -16.05
CA LEU A 123 -14.63 -29.27 -16.68
C LEU A 123 -13.70 -30.09 -15.77
N TYR A 124 -13.61 -29.77 -14.48
CA TYR A 124 -12.82 -30.57 -13.55
C TYR A 124 -13.34 -32.00 -13.43
N ARG A 125 -14.66 -32.19 -13.35
CA ARG A 125 -15.28 -33.53 -13.32
C ARG A 125 -14.97 -34.33 -14.60
N ARG A 126 -14.95 -33.65 -15.76
CA ARG A 126 -14.60 -34.27 -17.05
C ARG A 126 -13.13 -34.71 -17.12
N SER A 127 -12.22 -33.96 -16.49
CA SER A 127 -10.79 -34.29 -16.46
C SER A 127 -10.45 -35.55 -15.64
N LYS A 128 -11.32 -35.93 -14.68
CA LYS A 128 -11.13 -37.08 -13.76
C LYS A 128 -9.84 -37.05 -12.94
N ASP A 129 -9.18 -35.90 -12.84
CA ASP A 129 -7.98 -35.71 -12.03
C ASP A 129 -8.35 -35.33 -10.58
N ARG A 130 -8.70 -36.36 -9.80
CA ARG A 130 -9.23 -36.20 -8.43
C ARG A 130 -8.21 -35.64 -7.48
N ASP A 131 -6.97 -36.11 -7.57
CA ASP A 131 -5.87 -35.64 -6.72
C ASP A 131 -5.56 -34.17 -7.01
N HIS A 132 -5.59 -33.74 -8.27
CA HIS A 132 -5.42 -32.33 -8.62
C HIS A 132 -6.56 -31.44 -8.07
N VAL A 133 -7.81 -31.89 -8.18
CA VAL A 133 -8.95 -31.15 -7.64
C VAL A 133 -8.88 -31.10 -6.11
N ALA A 134 -8.57 -32.21 -5.44
CA ALA A 134 -8.37 -32.25 -3.99
C ALA A 134 -7.25 -31.31 -3.54
N ALA A 135 -6.09 -31.35 -4.19
CA ALA A 135 -4.97 -30.46 -3.90
C ALA A 135 -5.35 -28.98 -4.07
N THR A 136 -6.12 -28.66 -5.12
CA THR A 136 -6.60 -27.29 -5.38
C THR A 136 -7.55 -26.82 -4.28
N LEU A 137 -8.49 -27.66 -3.84
CA LEU A 137 -9.41 -27.36 -2.75
C LEU A 137 -8.66 -27.16 -1.43
N ARG A 138 -7.76 -28.09 -1.08
CA ARG A 138 -6.91 -28.03 0.13
C ARG A 138 -6.08 -26.75 0.18
N ALA A 139 -5.43 -26.38 -0.92
CA ALA A 139 -4.64 -25.17 -1.01
C ALA A 139 -5.51 -23.91 -0.88
N ALA A 140 -6.72 -23.92 -1.44
CA ALA A 140 -7.66 -22.81 -1.33
C ALA A 140 -8.17 -22.64 0.11
N THR A 141 -8.61 -23.72 0.75
CA THR A 141 -9.05 -23.73 2.16
C THR A 141 -7.93 -23.28 3.08
N LEU A 142 -6.72 -23.85 2.94
CA LEU A 142 -5.57 -23.49 3.77
C LEU A 142 -5.22 -21.99 3.66
N ARG A 143 -5.29 -21.43 2.45
CA ARG A 143 -5.05 -19.99 2.22
C ARG A 143 -6.08 -19.11 2.94
N ARG A 144 -7.34 -19.54 3.05
CA ARG A 144 -8.40 -18.79 3.72
C ARG A 144 -8.27 -18.86 5.24
N ILE A 145 -8.06 -20.06 5.78
CA ILE A 145 -7.97 -20.28 7.23
C ILE A 145 -6.67 -19.74 7.82
N ARG A 146 -5.54 -19.75 7.09
CA ARG A 146 -4.23 -19.28 7.59
C ARG A 146 -4.28 -17.89 8.21
N ARG A 147 -5.06 -16.96 7.64
CA ARG A 147 -5.24 -15.61 8.19
C ARG A 147 -5.95 -15.58 9.54
N ARG A 148 -6.79 -16.57 9.83
CA ARG A 148 -7.58 -16.67 11.07
C ARG A 148 -6.84 -17.41 12.17
N VAL A 149 -6.10 -18.48 11.83
CA VAL A 149 -5.36 -19.31 12.80
C VAL A 149 -3.94 -18.82 13.10
N ASN A 150 -3.50 -17.71 12.49
CA ASN A 150 -2.17 -17.09 12.70
C ASN A 150 -1.00 -18.08 12.52
N VAL A 151 -1.10 -18.92 11.50
CA VAL A 151 -0.06 -19.91 11.16
C VAL A 151 0.82 -19.34 10.04
N PRO A 152 2.15 -19.35 10.19
CA PRO A 152 3.05 -18.81 9.18
C PRO A 152 3.04 -19.67 7.91
N ALA A 153 3.43 -19.08 6.77
CA ALA A 153 3.25 -19.70 5.46
C ALA A 153 4.13 -20.95 5.23
N ASP A 154 5.22 -21.04 5.98
CA ASP A 154 6.26 -22.06 6.00
C ASP A 154 6.07 -23.11 7.13
N ALA A 155 4.97 -23.03 7.89
CA ALA A 155 4.67 -23.99 8.94
C ALA A 155 4.59 -25.43 8.38
N ALA A 156 5.20 -26.37 9.12
CA ALA A 156 5.18 -27.78 8.78
C ALA A 156 3.73 -28.35 8.80
N PRO A 157 3.40 -29.33 7.94
CA PRO A 157 2.07 -29.94 7.87
C PRO A 157 1.49 -30.36 9.23
N GLU A 158 2.33 -30.90 10.10
CA GLU A 158 1.99 -31.39 11.44
C GLU A 158 1.64 -30.24 12.38
N GLN A 159 2.30 -29.10 12.23
CA GLN A 159 2.00 -27.89 12.99
C GLN A 159 0.65 -27.31 12.54
N VAL A 160 0.38 -27.31 11.24
CA VAL A 160 -0.91 -26.87 10.69
C VAL A 160 -2.05 -27.74 11.21
N SER A 161 -1.90 -29.08 11.15
CA SER A 161 -2.92 -30.01 11.61
C SER A 161 -3.16 -29.94 13.12
N ALA A 162 -2.09 -29.75 13.92
CA ALA A 162 -2.21 -29.57 15.37
C ALA A 162 -2.96 -28.28 15.73
N VAL A 163 -2.65 -27.15 15.07
CA VAL A 163 -3.31 -25.87 15.33
C VAL A 163 -4.79 -25.91 14.93
N ILE A 164 -5.10 -26.49 13.77
CA ILE A 164 -6.47 -26.67 13.31
C ILE A 164 -7.23 -27.62 14.26
N GLY A 165 -6.65 -28.77 14.62
CA GLY A 165 -7.27 -29.73 15.53
C GLY A 165 -7.55 -29.16 16.91
N ALA A 166 -6.63 -28.35 17.46
CA ALA A 166 -6.85 -27.66 18.73
C ALA A 166 -7.98 -26.62 18.68
N ARG A 167 -8.25 -26.03 17.50
CA ARG A 167 -9.33 -25.05 17.30
C ARG A 167 -10.68 -25.69 17.06
N THR A 168 -10.74 -26.80 16.33
CA THR A 168 -11.99 -27.48 15.94
C THR A 168 -12.36 -28.67 16.83
N GLY A 169 -11.48 -29.07 17.76
CA GLY A 169 -11.69 -30.25 18.62
C GLY A 169 -11.52 -31.59 17.89
N ILE A 170 -11.00 -31.59 16.65
CA ILE A 170 -10.72 -32.79 15.87
C ILE A 170 -9.29 -33.30 16.17
N ASP A 171 -9.15 -34.63 16.19
CA ASP A 171 -7.84 -35.29 16.22
C ASP A 171 -6.91 -34.77 15.09
N PRO A 172 -5.69 -34.30 15.41
CA PRO A 172 -4.74 -33.80 14.41
C PRO A 172 -4.40 -34.80 13.30
N GLY A 173 -4.45 -36.11 13.57
CA GLY A 173 -4.26 -37.16 12.57
C GLY A 173 -5.39 -37.19 11.54
N ARG A 174 -6.64 -37.00 11.97
CA ARG A 174 -7.78 -36.84 11.06
C ARG A 174 -7.67 -35.58 10.22
N VAL A 175 -7.27 -34.46 10.81
CA VAL A 175 -7.03 -33.21 10.05
C VAL A 175 -5.93 -33.42 9.01
N ALA A 176 -4.84 -34.08 9.39
CA ALA A 176 -3.76 -34.40 8.46
C ALA A 176 -4.23 -35.30 7.31
N ALA A 177 -5.08 -36.30 7.59
CA ALA A 177 -5.67 -37.15 6.55
C ALA A 177 -6.54 -36.35 5.57
N THR A 178 -7.36 -35.41 6.05
CA THR A 178 -8.18 -34.55 5.19
C THR A 178 -7.33 -33.65 4.30
N PHE A 179 -6.26 -33.03 4.85
CA PHE A 179 -5.42 -32.07 4.12
C PHE A 179 -4.31 -32.70 3.26
N TYR A 180 -3.87 -33.92 3.57
CA TYR A 180 -2.69 -34.52 2.93
C TYR A 180 -2.91 -35.97 2.43
N GLY A 181 -4.08 -36.57 2.66
CA GLY A 181 -4.38 -37.93 2.21
C GLY A 181 -4.65 -38.07 0.71
N PRO A 182 -4.45 -39.26 0.11
CA PRO A 182 -4.78 -39.54 -1.30
C PRO A 182 -6.31 -39.59 -1.53
N VAL A 183 -6.76 -39.33 -2.77
CA VAL A 183 -8.19 -39.38 -3.13
C VAL A 183 -8.42 -40.34 -4.31
N ALA A 184 -8.97 -41.52 -4.01
CA ALA A 184 -9.08 -42.60 -5.00
C ALA A 184 -10.30 -42.45 -5.95
N ASP A 185 -11.44 -41.98 -5.44
CA ASP A 185 -12.71 -41.96 -6.15
C ASP A 185 -13.51 -40.66 -5.93
N ASP A 186 -14.58 -40.48 -6.72
CA ASP A 186 -15.43 -39.28 -6.65
C ASP A 186 -16.10 -39.13 -5.27
N PRO A 187 -16.62 -40.22 -4.63
CA PRO A 187 -17.14 -40.15 -3.26
C PRO A 187 -16.11 -39.70 -2.22
N ALA A 188 -14.86 -40.18 -2.30
CA ALA A 188 -13.80 -39.70 -1.41
C ALA A 188 -13.50 -38.21 -1.63
N LEU A 189 -13.54 -37.73 -2.88
CA LEU A 189 -13.36 -36.31 -3.19
C LEU A 189 -14.47 -35.46 -2.58
N GLU A 190 -15.73 -35.89 -2.71
CA GLU A 190 -16.88 -35.22 -2.10
C GLU A 190 -16.78 -35.19 -0.57
N HIS A 191 -16.35 -36.31 0.04
CA HIS A 191 -16.13 -36.37 1.48
C HIS A 191 -15.04 -35.41 1.95
N VAL A 192 -13.90 -35.36 1.26
CA VAL A 192 -12.80 -34.42 1.56
C VAL A 192 -13.26 -32.98 1.39
N ALA A 193 -14.00 -32.66 0.32
CA ALA A 193 -14.55 -31.33 0.10
C ALA A 193 -15.50 -30.90 1.22
N ALA A 194 -16.39 -31.79 1.67
CA ALA A 194 -17.30 -31.53 2.78
C ALA A 194 -16.56 -31.33 4.11
N GLN A 195 -15.53 -32.13 4.39
CA GLN A 195 -14.70 -31.96 5.58
C GLN A 195 -13.93 -30.63 5.56
N LEU A 196 -13.38 -30.22 4.41
CA LEU A 196 -12.69 -28.94 4.28
C LEU A 196 -13.63 -27.75 4.51
N ASP A 197 -14.84 -27.81 3.96
CA ASP A 197 -15.86 -26.76 4.14
C ASP A 197 -16.32 -26.65 5.60
N TRP A 198 -16.53 -27.80 6.27
CA TRP A 198 -16.84 -27.84 7.70
C TRP A 198 -15.69 -27.27 8.56
N ILE A 199 -14.44 -27.60 8.26
CA ILE A 199 -13.28 -27.01 8.97
C ILE A 199 -13.21 -25.50 8.73
N GLU A 200 -13.50 -25.04 7.50
CA GLU A 200 -13.51 -23.61 7.16
C GLU A 200 -14.60 -22.83 7.90
N SER A 201 -15.78 -23.44 8.10
CA SER A 201 -16.90 -22.84 8.82
C SER A 201 -16.68 -22.78 10.33
N GLU A 202 -16.10 -23.82 10.93
CA GLU A 202 -15.81 -23.86 12.38
C GLU A 202 -14.71 -22.87 12.79
N ILE A 203 -13.73 -22.63 11.91
CA ILE A 203 -12.67 -21.64 12.15
C ILE A 203 -13.15 -20.20 11.86
N GLY A 204 -14.26 -20.06 11.14
CA GLY A 204 -14.61 -18.85 10.40
C GLY A 204 -15.30 -17.74 11.15
#